data_AF-A0A2E7VVS1-F1
#
_entry.id   AF-A0A2E7VVS1-F1
#
_cell.length_a   1.000
_cell.length_b   1.000
_cell.length_c   1.000
_cell.angle_alpha   90.00
_cell.angle_beta   90.00
_cell.angle_gamma   90.00
#
_symmetry.space_group_name_H-M   'P 1'
#
loop_
_entity.id
_entity.type
_entity.pdbx_description
1 polymer ?
#
loop_
_entity_poly.entity_id
_entity_poly.type
_entity_poly.pdbx_seq_one_letter_code
_entity_poly.pdbx_strand_id
1 'polypeptide(L)' 'GTENVASLAVCLSTEYLPNVNGYIFGVNGGSIYVYSNPTPDKKIYKAGVFTMDEMDQLVPKTFGLGY' A
#
# COMPACT_ATOMS: atom_id res chain seq x y z
N GLY A 1 6.60 -8.72 -22.17
CA GLY A 1 6.77 -7.41 -22.80
C GLY A 1 5.56 -6.55 -22.52
N THR A 2 5.36 -5.50 -23.32
CA THR A 2 4.20 -4.61 -23.23
C THR A 2 2.88 -5.31 -23.58
N GLU A 3 2.92 -6.48 -24.23
CA GLU A 3 1.72 -7.26 -24.57
C GLU A 3 0.88 -7.67 -23.35
N ASN A 4 1.53 -8.05 -22.24
CA ASN A 4 0.82 -8.47 -21.03
C ASN A 4 0.11 -7.31 -20.34
N VAL A 5 0.60 -6.08 -20.52
CA VAL A 5 -0.04 -4.86 -19.98
C VAL A 5 -1.38 -4.63 -20.69
N ALA A 6 -1.38 -4.73 -22.01
CA ALA A 6 -2.58 -4.55 -22.82
C ALA A 6 -3.64 -5.62 -22.50
N SER A 7 -3.25 -6.89 -22.42
CA SER A 7 -4.16 -7.98 -22.07
C SER A 7 -4.79 -7.82 -20.68
N LEU A 8 -4.00 -7.40 -19.68
CA LEU A 8 -4.52 -7.13 -18.34
C LEU A 8 -5.49 -5.95 -18.32
N ALA A 9 -5.16 -4.85 -19.03
CA ALA A 9 -6.03 -3.68 -19.11
C ALA A 9 -7.40 -4.00 -19.73
N VAL A 10 -7.41 -4.80 -20.82
CA VAL A 10 -8.65 -5.27 -21.44
C VAL A 10 -9.43 -6.16 -20.48
N CYS A 11 -8.77 -7.09 -19.79
CA CYS A 11 -9.39 -7.99 -18.82
C CYS A 11 -10.08 -7.22 -17.67
N LEU A 12 -9.40 -6.24 -17.09
CA LEU A 12 -9.95 -5.38 -16.03
C LEU A 12 -11.13 -4.49 -16.51
N SER A 13 -11.24 -4.28 -17.82
CA SER A 13 -12.35 -3.52 -18.43
C SER A 13 -13.59 -4.40 -18.72
N THR A 14 -13.53 -5.70 -18.43
CA THR A 14 -14.66 -6.61 -18.63
C THR A 14 -15.60 -6.63 -17.43
N GLU A 15 -16.85 -7.03 -17.67
CA GLU A 15 -17.85 -7.25 -16.63
C GLU A 15 -17.55 -8.45 -15.72
N TYR A 16 -16.56 -9.28 -16.05
CA TYR A 16 -16.23 -10.50 -15.30
C TYR A 16 -15.51 -10.24 -13.98
N LEU A 17 -14.98 -9.02 -13.77
CA LEU A 17 -14.20 -8.66 -12.59
C LEU A 17 -14.80 -7.50 -11.78
N PRO A 18 -16.10 -7.56 -11.39
CA PRO A 18 -16.78 -6.42 -10.76
C PRO A 18 -16.20 -6.02 -9.40
N ASN A 19 -15.50 -6.94 -8.73
CA ASN A 19 -14.92 -6.74 -7.40
C ASN A 19 -13.40 -6.49 -7.42
N VAL A 20 -12.79 -6.38 -8.60
CA VAL A 20 -11.34 -6.14 -8.74
C VAL A 20 -11.11 -4.64 -8.94
N ASN A 21 -11.30 -3.87 -7.86
CA ASN A 21 -11.17 -2.42 -7.83
C ASN A 21 -10.23 -1.97 -6.71
N GLY A 22 -9.56 -0.83 -6.90
CA GLY A 22 -8.71 -0.21 -5.86
C GLY A 22 -7.36 -0.90 -5.64
N TYR A 23 -6.89 -1.68 -6.61
CA TYR A 23 -5.59 -2.35 -6.59
C TYR A 23 -4.63 -1.73 -7.59
N ILE A 24 -3.34 -1.74 -7.27
CA ILE A 24 -2.26 -1.39 -8.19
C ILE A 24 -1.64 -2.69 -8.68
N PHE A 25 -1.64 -2.90 -10.00
CA PHE A 25 -1.03 -4.07 -10.63
C PHE A 25 0.33 -3.72 -11.24
N GLY A 26 1.32 -4.57 -11.00
CA GLY A 26 2.61 -4.55 -11.70
C GLY A 26 2.66 -5.64 -12.77
N VAL A 27 3.28 -5.31 -13.90
CA VAL A 27 3.47 -6.24 -15.02
C VAL A 27 4.92 -6.16 -15.48
N ASN A 28 5.67 -7.25 -15.33
CA ASN A 28 7.07 -7.32 -15.76
C ASN A 28 7.47 -8.77 -16.07
N GLY A 29 8.27 -8.98 -17.12
CA GLY A 29 8.97 -10.26 -17.35
C GLY A 29 8.08 -11.51 -17.49
N GLY A 30 6.79 -11.36 -17.83
CA GLY A 30 5.83 -12.48 -17.86
C GLY A 30 4.99 -12.64 -16.60
N SER A 31 5.29 -11.87 -15.55
CA SER A 31 4.58 -11.89 -14.27
C SER A 31 3.57 -10.75 -14.18
N ILE A 32 2.43 -11.04 -13.54
CA ILE A 32 1.42 -10.08 -13.10
C ILE A 32 1.32 -10.21 -11.58
N TYR A 33 1.40 -9.10 -10.86
CA TYR A 33 1.36 -9.08 -9.40
C TYR A 33 0.58 -7.87 -8.88
N VAL A 34 0.03 -8.00 -7.68
CA VAL A 34 -0.72 -6.93 -7.01
C VAL A 34 0.16 -6.33 -5.92
N TYR A 35 0.30 -5.01 -5.91
CA TYR A 35 0.92 -4.34 -4.77
C TYR A 35 -0.04 -4.37 -3.58
N SER A 36 0.48 -4.72 -2.42
CA SER A 36 -0.25 -4.57 -1.17
C SER A 36 -0.57 -3.11 -0.95
N ASN A 37 -1.83 -2.80 -0.65
CA ASN A 37 -2.23 -1.47 -0.20
C ASN A 37 -1.43 -1.10 1.06
N PRO A 38 -0.99 0.17 1.21
CA PRO A 38 -0.21 0.58 2.37
C PRO A 38 -1.03 0.34 3.64
N THR A 39 -0.56 -0.58 4.47
CA THR A 39 -1.09 -0.80 5.81
C THR A 39 -0.18 -0.10 6.81
N PRO A 40 -0.73 0.45 7.92
CA PRO A 40 0.09 1.04 8.95
C PRO A 40 1.05 -0.02 9.53
N ASP A 41 2.35 0.13 9.26
CA ASP A 41 3.41 -0.76 9.77
C ASP A 41 3.61 -0.55 11.28
N LYS A 42 3.73 0.72 11.69
CA LYS A 42 3.83 1.13 13.10
C LYS A 42 2.80 2.21 13.40
N LYS A 43 2.27 2.19 14.62
CA LYS A 43 1.27 3.17 15.09
C LYS A 43 1.45 3.44 16.57
N ILE A 44 1.16 4.68 16.97
CA ILE A 44 1.09 5.10 18.38
C ILE A 44 -0.36 5.49 18.64
N TYR A 45 -0.98 4.86 19.64
CA TYR A 45 -2.36 5.14 20.00
C TYR A 45 -2.43 5.89 21.33
N LYS A 46 -3.27 6.93 21.38
CA LYS A 46 -3.65 7.64 22.61
C LYS A 46 -5.12 8.02 22.56
N ALA A 47 -5.83 7.80 23.66
CA ALA A 47 -7.17 8.35 23.86
C ALA A 47 -7.05 9.83 24.26
N GLY A 48 -6.75 10.71 23.29
CA GLY A 48 -6.58 12.14 23.51
C GLY A 48 -5.51 12.77 22.61
N VAL A 49 -5.25 14.06 22.80
CA VAL A 49 -4.25 14.81 22.03
C VAL A 49 -2.85 14.53 22.60
N PHE A 50 -1.88 14.31 21.72
CA PHE A 50 -0.47 14.21 22.11
C PHE A 50 0.07 15.59 22.47
N THR A 51 0.83 15.67 23.56
CA THR A 51 1.65 16.85 23.86
C THR A 51 2.95 16.80 23.08
N MET A 52 3.65 17.93 22.96
CA MET A 52 4.95 17.97 22.29
C MET A 52 5.98 17.06 22.99
N ASP A 53 6.05 17.11 24.33
CA ASP A 53 6.96 16.27 25.12
C ASP A 53 6.72 14.77 24.91
N GLU A 54 5.45 14.36 24.77
CA GLU A 54 5.10 12.97 24.46
C GLU A 54 5.55 12.57 23.06
N MET A 55 5.36 13.45 22.06
CA MET A 55 5.79 13.18 20.69
C MET A 55 7.31 13.08 20.59
N ASP A 56 8.05 13.98 21.25
CA ASP A 56 9.52 13.98 21.27
C ASP A 56 10.10 12.67 21.83
N GLN A 57 9.38 12.00 22.73
CA GLN A 57 9.80 10.71 23.25
C GLN A 57 9.29 9.52 22.44
N LEU A 58 8.02 9.55 22.03
CA LEU A 58 7.34 8.40 21.44
C LEU A 58 7.69 8.25 19.95
N VAL A 59 7.79 9.36 19.20
CA VAL A 59 8.05 9.33 17.75
C VAL A 59 9.43 8.75 17.44
N PRO A 60 10.55 9.17 18.05
CA PRO A 60 11.85 8.57 17.77
C PRO A 60 11.93 7.09 18.18
N LYS A 61 11.32 6.71 19.31
CA LYS A 61 11.31 5.31 19.78
C LYS A 61 10.52 4.39 18.86
N THR A 62 9.38 4.84 18.33
CA THR A 62 8.52 4.01 17.50
C THR A 62 8.91 4.07 16.03
N PHE A 63 9.20 5.25 15.50
CA PHE A 63 9.43 5.46 14.06
C PHE A 63 10.88 5.79 13.70
N GLY A 64 11.67 6.33 14.64
CA GLY A 64 13.05 6.75 14.40
C GLY A 64 14.06 5.61 14.30
N LEU A 65 13.66 4.36 14.56
CA LEU A 65 14.46 3.18 14.25
C LEU A 65 14.31 2.83 12.76
N GLY A 66 14.97 3.62 11.91
CA GLY A 66 15.32 3.29 10.53
C GLY A 66 16.85 3.28 10.41
N TYR A 67 17.39 2.29 9.69
CA TYR A 67 18.82 2.09 9.41
C TYR A 67 19.52 3.33 8.83
#